data_AF-A0A7Z7BYZ9-F1
#
_entry.id   AF-A0A7Z7BYZ9-F1
#
_cell.length_a   1.000
_cell.length_b   1.000
_cell.length_c   1.000
_cell.angle_alpha   90.00
_cell.angle_beta   90.00
_cell.angle_gamma   90.00
#
_symmetry.space_group_name_H-M   'P 1'
#
loop_
_entity.id
_entity.type
_entity.pdbx_description
1 polymer ?
#
loop_
_entity_poly.entity_id
_entity_poly.type
_entity_poly.pdbx_seq_one_letter_code
_entity_poly.pdbx_strand_id
1 'polypeptide(L)'
;MFRRITALATIAALATGLALTGCSSTPQPAGGAGGTGGSASAPAPSKPAAPGLNTPVKVGSFEYTVLGSQDAGTTVGTSPLTQTAQGTYLQVDLKIANTGNSAATFIVNYVKLVDASGKTFDADPTATLYASPDQSAWVAAINPGNAIQGPILFDVPAGTQAASIQVSDNAFSKGQTITLH
;
A
#
# COMPACT_ATOMS: atom_id res chain seq x y z
N MET A 1 -38.07 -5.18 -17.62
CA MET A 1 -38.03 -6.63 -17.93
C MET A 1 -36.98 -7.26 -17.01
N PHE A 2 -37.39 -7.73 -15.83
CA PHE A 2 -36.49 -8.20 -14.77
C PHE A 2 -36.18 -9.69 -14.95
N ARG A 3 -34.91 -10.07 -15.11
CA ARG A 3 -34.48 -11.47 -15.14
C ARG A 3 -34.02 -11.90 -13.74
N ARG A 4 -34.78 -12.80 -13.13
CA ARG A 4 -34.46 -13.52 -11.90
C ARG A 4 -33.45 -14.62 -12.24
N ILE A 5 -32.35 -14.72 -11.48
CA ILE A 5 -31.40 -15.84 -11.57
C ILE A 5 -31.47 -16.61 -10.26
N THR A 6 -31.88 -17.86 -10.37
CA THR A 6 -32.07 -18.83 -9.28
C THR A 6 -30.74 -19.55 -9.03
N ALA A 7 -30.21 -19.52 -7.81
CA ALA A 7 -29.03 -20.30 -7.42
C ALA A 7 -29.47 -21.67 -6.87
N LEU A 8 -28.99 -22.75 -7.48
CA LEU A 8 -29.09 -24.12 -6.96
C LEU A 8 -27.87 -24.39 -6.07
N ALA A 9 -28.11 -24.74 -4.80
CA ALA A 9 -27.11 -25.27 -3.89
C ALA A 9 -27.20 -26.82 -3.88
N THR A 10 -26.09 -27.50 -4.14
CA THR A 10 -25.97 -28.95 -3.99
C THR A 10 -25.19 -29.28 -2.72
N ILE A 11 -25.85 -30.00 -1.81
CA ILE A 11 -25.30 -30.59 -0.59
C ILE A 11 -24.84 -32.01 -0.94
N ALA A 12 -23.62 -32.38 -0.57
CA ALA A 12 -23.18 -33.77 -0.53
C ALA A 12 -22.69 -34.11 0.88
N ALA A 13 -23.31 -35.12 1.48
CA ALA A 13 -23.04 -35.66 2.80
C ALA A 13 -22.67 -37.15 2.71
N LEU A 14 -22.16 -37.68 3.83
CA LEU A 14 -21.85 -39.09 4.19
C LEU A 14 -20.48 -39.61 3.71
N ALA A 15 -19.70 -40.36 4.51
CA ALA A 15 -20.12 -41.38 5.48
C ALA A 15 -19.14 -41.63 6.65
N THR A 16 -19.74 -42.00 7.79
CA THR A 16 -19.37 -42.95 8.87
C THR A 16 -18.12 -43.84 8.68
N GLY A 17 -17.36 -44.26 9.69
CA GLY A 17 -17.48 -44.29 11.16
C GLY A 17 -16.64 -45.47 11.71
N LEU A 18 -16.28 -45.50 13.00
CA LEU A 18 -16.15 -46.73 13.81
C LEU A 18 -15.94 -46.41 15.30
N ALA A 19 -16.65 -47.16 16.15
CA ALA A 19 -16.80 -47.00 17.59
C ALA A 19 -15.65 -47.65 18.40
N LEU A 20 -15.59 -47.35 19.71
CA LEU A 20 -15.66 -48.36 20.81
C LEU A 20 -15.55 -47.68 22.21
N THR A 21 -16.66 -47.75 22.95
CA THR A 21 -16.84 -48.01 24.40
C THR A 21 -15.78 -47.65 25.45
N GLY A 22 -16.23 -46.96 26.51
CA GLY A 22 -15.68 -47.10 27.86
C GLY A 22 -16.07 -45.96 28.82
N CYS A 23 -17.08 -46.18 29.67
CA CYS A 23 -17.39 -45.31 30.82
C CYS A 23 -16.79 -45.90 32.10
N SER A 24 -16.11 -45.09 32.91
CA SER A 24 -16.04 -45.28 34.37
C SER A 24 -15.59 -44.01 35.07
N SER A 25 -16.35 -43.64 36.10
CA SER A 25 -16.30 -42.40 36.87
C SER A 25 -15.39 -42.52 38.10
N THR A 26 -14.58 -41.51 38.40
CA THR A 26 -14.13 -41.20 39.77
C THR A 26 -13.60 -39.75 39.85
N PRO A 27 -14.06 -38.92 40.81
CA PRO A 27 -13.48 -37.60 41.11
C PRO A 27 -12.49 -37.64 42.29
N GLN A 28 -11.63 -36.61 42.43
CA GLN A 28 -10.87 -36.12 43.63
C GLN A 28 -9.31 -36.06 43.47
N PRO A 29 -8.54 -35.23 44.22
CA PRO A 29 -8.36 -33.76 44.19
C PRO A 29 -6.87 -33.35 44.02
N ALA A 30 -6.57 -32.07 44.29
CA ALA A 30 -5.31 -31.33 44.16
C ALA A 30 -4.02 -31.93 44.78
N GLY A 31 -2.88 -31.59 44.17
CA GLY A 31 -1.53 -31.72 44.76
C GLY A 31 -0.45 -31.40 43.72
N GLY A 32 0.27 -30.28 43.90
CA GLY A 32 1.19 -29.72 42.90
C GLY A 32 2.59 -30.32 42.84
N ALA A 33 3.39 -29.85 41.88
CA ALA A 33 4.84 -29.70 41.92
C ALA A 33 5.32 -29.08 40.60
N GLY A 34 6.30 -28.20 40.70
CA GLY A 34 6.75 -27.34 39.61
C GLY A 34 7.40 -28.06 38.42
N GLY A 35 7.26 -27.42 37.28
CA GLY A 35 8.05 -27.66 36.09
C GLY A 35 8.22 -26.33 35.37
N THR A 36 9.29 -25.60 35.70
CA THR A 36 9.75 -24.44 34.93
C THR A 36 10.25 -24.91 33.58
N GLY A 37 9.31 -25.20 32.67
CA GLY A 37 9.58 -25.33 31.26
C GLY A 37 9.82 -23.93 30.71
N GLY A 38 11.08 -23.50 30.72
CA GLY A 38 11.52 -22.32 29.96
C GLY A 38 11.22 -22.56 28.49
N SER A 39 10.07 -22.08 28.03
CA SER A 39 9.72 -22.03 26.62
C SER A 39 10.66 -21.03 25.97
N ALA A 40 11.79 -21.53 25.45
CA ALA A 40 12.69 -20.78 24.62
C ALA A 40 11.91 -20.34 23.38
N SER A 41 11.47 -19.08 23.39
CA SER A 41 10.77 -18.46 22.27
C SER A 41 11.74 -18.40 21.09
N ALA A 42 11.51 -19.23 20.08
CA ALA A 42 12.25 -19.17 18.83
C ALA A 42 12.09 -17.76 18.22
N PRO A 43 13.15 -17.15 17.66
CA PRO A 43 13.05 -15.84 17.03
C PRO A 43 12.02 -15.91 15.90
N ALA A 44 11.01 -15.04 15.97
CA ALA A 44 10.03 -14.90 14.89
C ALA A 44 10.77 -14.49 13.60
N PRO A 45 10.41 -15.06 12.43
CA PRO A 45 11.04 -14.71 11.17
C PRO A 45 10.88 -13.21 10.92
N SER A 46 12.00 -12.53 10.68
CA SER A 46 12.05 -11.13 10.31
C SER A 46 11.24 -10.90 9.03
N LYS A 47 10.24 -10.02 9.10
CA LYS A 47 9.46 -9.58 7.94
C LYS A 47 10.41 -9.08 6.84
N PRO A 48 10.22 -9.44 5.57
CA PRO A 48 11.01 -8.89 4.47
C PRO A 48 11.00 -7.36 4.51
N ALA A 49 12.16 -6.76 4.29
CA ALA A 49 12.30 -5.31 4.16
C ALA A 49 11.42 -4.81 3.00
N ALA A 50 10.84 -3.62 3.15
CA ALA A 50 10.09 -3.01 2.07
C ALA A 50 11.03 -2.68 0.90
N PRO A 51 10.57 -2.77 -0.36
CA PRO A 51 11.36 -2.38 -1.53
C PRO A 51 11.76 -0.90 -1.44
N GLY A 52 12.96 -0.56 -1.91
CA GLY A 52 13.47 0.82 -1.92
C GLY A 52 13.54 1.43 -3.31
N LEU A 53 14.40 2.43 -3.46
CA LEU A 53 14.62 3.14 -4.72
C LEU A 53 14.93 2.18 -5.88
N ASN A 54 14.47 2.54 -7.08
CA ASN A 54 14.65 1.82 -8.34
C ASN A 54 14.15 0.38 -8.35
N THR A 55 13.35 -0.03 -7.35
CA THR A 55 12.73 -1.35 -7.30
C THR A 55 11.26 -1.28 -7.72
N PRO A 56 10.82 -2.01 -8.75
CA PRO A 56 9.43 -2.03 -9.17
C PRO A 56 8.55 -2.77 -8.17
N VAL A 57 7.39 -2.18 -7.84
CA VAL A 57 6.38 -2.76 -6.94
C VAL A 57 5.03 -2.79 -7.64
N LYS A 58 4.53 -4.00 -7.87
CA LYS A 58 3.22 -4.21 -8.50
C LYS A 58 2.08 -4.11 -7.50
N VAL A 59 1.10 -3.26 -7.80
CA VAL A 59 -0.15 -3.10 -7.05
C VAL A 59 -1.31 -3.05 -8.03
N GLY A 60 -2.11 -4.12 -8.06
CA GLY A 60 -3.21 -4.26 -9.01
C GLY A 60 -2.74 -4.17 -10.47
N SER A 61 -3.25 -3.18 -11.20
CA SER A 61 -2.92 -2.94 -12.62
C SER A 61 -1.61 -2.19 -12.80
N PHE A 62 -1.15 -1.49 -11.76
CA PHE A 62 0.02 -0.62 -11.84
C PHE A 62 1.28 -1.26 -11.26
N GLU A 63 2.42 -0.82 -11.78
CA GLU A 63 3.74 -1.05 -11.21
C GLU A 63 4.36 0.32 -10.93
N TYR A 64 4.83 0.50 -9.70
CA TYR A 64 5.42 1.74 -9.21
C TYR A 64 6.91 1.58 -9.02
N THR A 65 7.70 2.54 -9.49
CA THR A 65 9.14 2.62 -9.20
C THR A 65 9.46 4.01 -8.69
N VAL A 66 10.02 4.08 -7.47
CA VAL A 66 10.56 5.34 -6.94
C VAL A 66 11.92 5.59 -7.56
N LEU A 67 12.10 6.75 -8.18
CA LEU A 67 13.35 7.15 -8.81
C LEU A 67 14.19 8.05 -7.89
N GLY A 68 13.53 8.85 -7.05
CA GLY A 68 14.18 9.71 -6.08
C GLY A 68 13.18 10.52 -5.25
N SER A 69 13.69 11.27 -4.28
CA SER A 69 12.92 12.22 -3.50
C SER A 69 13.77 13.39 -3.04
N GLN A 70 13.17 14.57 -2.91
CA GLN A 70 13.87 15.82 -2.60
C GLN A 70 12.94 16.82 -1.93
N ASP A 71 13.54 17.80 -1.23
CA ASP A 71 12.83 19.00 -0.81
C ASP A 71 12.67 19.94 -2.01
N ALA A 72 11.42 20.32 -2.32
CA ALA A 72 11.07 21.22 -3.41
C ALA A 72 10.84 22.66 -2.94
N GLY A 73 11.05 22.94 -1.65
CA GLY A 73 10.88 24.25 -1.04
C GLY A 73 9.43 24.66 -0.86
N THR A 74 9.22 25.94 -0.56
CA THR A 74 7.90 26.46 -0.19
C THR A 74 7.02 26.81 -1.38
N THR A 75 7.58 26.90 -2.59
CA THR A 75 6.84 27.30 -3.79
C THR A 75 7.30 26.47 -4.97
N VAL A 76 6.34 25.91 -5.72
CA VAL A 76 6.60 25.14 -6.95
C VAL A 76 5.87 25.76 -8.13
N GLY A 77 6.25 25.30 -9.32
CA GLY A 77 5.73 25.80 -10.60
C GLY A 77 6.50 27.00 -11.13
N THR A 78 6.05 27.50 -12.28
CA THR A 78 6.65 28.64 -12.96
C THR A 78 5.58 29.66 -13.30
N SER A 79 5.89 30.95 -13.16
CA SER A 79 4.92 32.02 -13.44
C SER A 79 4.33 31.88 -14.85
N PRO A 80 2.99 31.94 -15.01
CA PRO A 80 2.00 32.39 -14.03
C PRO A 80 1.38 31.29 -13.14
N LEU A 81 1.76 30.02 -13.32
CA LEU A 81 1.20 28.87 -12.60
C LEU A 81 2.14 28.44 -11.48
N THR A 82 1.94 29.04 -10.30
CA THR A 82 2.69 28.70 -9.08
C THR A 82 1.76 28.33 -7.94
N GLN A 83 2.31 27.58 -6.98
CA GLN A 83 1.61 27.26 -5.74
C GLN A 83 2.57 27.30 -4.56
N THR A 84 2.12 27.87 -3.45
CA THR A 84 2.86 27.96 -2.19
C THR A 84 2.32 26.94 -1.19
N ALA A 85 3.20 26.22 -0.52
CA ALA A 85 2.88 25.23 0.51
C ALA A 85 2.42 25.92 1.81
N GLN A 86 1.67 25.20 2.64
CA GLN A 86 1.43 25.59 4.03
C GLN A 86 2.68 25.39 4.89
N GLY A 87 3.44 24.33 4.61
CA GLY A 87 4.77 24.11 5.18
C GLY A 87 5.85 24.17 4.10
N THR A 88 6.30 23.01 3.65
CA THR A 88 7.22 22.84 2.51
C THR A 88 6.73 21.72 1.61
N TYR A 89 7.06 21.78 0.33
CA TYR A 89 6.80 20.65 -0.56
C TYR A 89 7.93 19.64 -0.49
N LEU A 90 7.58 18.38 -0.28
CA LEU A 90 8.44 17.26 -0.61
C LEU A 90 8.02 16.67 -1.95
N GLN A 91 8.99 16.42 -2.82
CA GLN A 91 8.80 15.81 -4.13
C GLN A 91 9.29 14.37 -4.11
N VAL A 92 8.52 13.48 -4.74
CA VAL A 92 8.94 12.11 -5.05
C VAL A 92 8.81 11.88 -6.55
N ASP A 93 9.91 11.54 -7.20
CA ASP A 93 9.92 11.23 -8.63
C ASP A 93 9.54 9.76 -8.83
N LEU A 94 8.43 9.52 -9.53
CA LEU A 94 7.86 8.19 -9.75
C LEU A 94 7.78 7.85 -11.23
N LYS A 95 8.04 6.57 -11.53
CA LYS A 95 7.58 5.91 -12.75
C LYS A 95 6.41 5.00 -12.43
N ILE A 96 5.34 5.11 -13.21
CA ILE A 96 4.11 4.35 -13.05
C ILE A 96 3.79 3.66 -14.36
N ALA A 97 3.85 2.32 -14.40
CA ALA A 97 3.57 1.51 -15.57
C ALA A 97 2.25 0.77 -15.42
N ASN A 98 1.48 0.64 -16.51
CA ASN A 98 0.34 -0.28 -16.53
C ASN A 98 0.81 -1.66 -17.00
N THR A 99 0.78 -2.63 -16.10
CA THR A 99 1.16 -4.04 -16.34
C THR A 99 -0.04 -4.98 -16.40
N GLY A 100 -1.25 -4.42 -16.47
CA GLY A 100 -2.50 -5.14 -16.70
C GLY A 100 -2.80 -5.35 -18.19
N ASN A 101 -4.02 -5.82 -18.48
CA ASN A 101 -4.43 -6.21 -19.83
C ASN A 101 -5.41 -5.23 -20.49
N SER A 102 -5.76 -4.14 -19.80
CA SER A 102 -6.66 -3.08 -20.28
C SER A 102 -6.16 -1.71 -19.82
N ALA A 103 -6.66 -0.65 -20.43
CA ALA A 103 -6.38 0.71 -19.96
C ALA A 103 -6.81 0.87 -18.50
N ALA A 104 -6.00 1.57 -17.72
CA ALA A 104 -6.27 1.87 -16.31
C ALA A 104 -6.01 3.35 -16.05
N THR A 105 -6.89 3.99 -15.29
CA THR A 105 -6.74 5.41 -14.93
C THR A 105 -6.01 5.53 -13.61
N PHE A 106 -4.81 6.08 -13.65
CA PHE A 106 -4.07 6.46 -12.47
C PHE A 106 -4.57 7.82 -11.96
N ILE A 107 -4.65 7.98 -10.64
CA ILE A 107 -4.97 9.23 -9.95
C ILE A 107 -3.88 9.47 -8.91
N VAL A 108 -3.32 10.68 -8.85
CA VAL A 108 -2.21 11.04 -7.95
C VAL A 108 -2.45 10.66 -6.48
N ASN A 109 -3.68 10.78 -5.98
CA ASN A 109 -4.04 10.48 -4.59
C ASN A 109 -4.00 8.98 -4.24
N TYR A 110 -3.70 8.11 -5.20
CA TYR A 110 -3.36 6.71 -4.92
C TYR A 110 -1.96 6.57 -4.30
N VAL A 111 -1.19 7.66 -4.26
CA VAL A 111 0.09 7.76 -3.58
C VAL A 111 -0.03 8.66 -2.37
N LYS A 112 0.48 8.19 -1.23
CA LYS A 112 0.61 8.95 0.01
C LYS A 112 2.06 8.94 0.47
N LEU A 113 2.53 10.05 1.02
CA LEU A 113 3.83 10.10 1.69
C LEU A 113 3.68 9.63 3.13
N VAL A 114 4.69 8.94 3.66
CA VAL A 114 4.78 8.56 5.07
C VAL A 114 6.11 9.08 5.64
N ASP A 115 6.03 9.87 6.71
CA ASP A 115 7.21 10.39 7.39
C ASP A 115 7.84 9.37 8.37
N ALA A 116 9.01 9.70 8.89
CA ALA A 116 9.74 8.86 9.85
C ALA A 116 8.99 8.61 11.18
N SER A 117 7.97 9.40 11.49
CA SER A 117 7.08 9.22 12.65
C SER A 117 5.79 8.45 12.34
N GLY A 118 5.59 8.05 11.08
CA GLY A 118 4.42 7.33 10.62
C GLY A 118 3.21 8.21 10.26
N LYS A 119 3.36 9.54 10.22
CA LYS A 119 2.29 10.42 9.72
C LYS A 119 2.18 10.29 8.21
N THR A 120 0.94 10.30 7.71
CA THR A 120 0.64 10.18 6.28
C THR A 120 0.19 11.51 5.70
N PHE A 121 0.66 11.83 4.50
CA PHE A 121 0.29 13.05 3.77
C PHE A 121 -0.25 12.68 2.39
N ASP A 122 -1.34 13.33 2.00
CA ASP A 122 -1.91 13.22 0.68
C ASP A 122 -1.05 13.97 -0.35
N ALA A 123 -1.00 13.44 -1.57
CA ALA A 123 -0.43 14.18 -2.68
C ALA A 123 -1.25 15.46 -2.92
N ASP A 124 -0.56 16.52 -3.33
CA ASP A 124 -1.17 17.78 -3.76
C ASP A 124 -1.28 17.78 -5.29
N PRO A 125 -2.48 17.59 -5.88
CA PRO A 125 -2.64 17.46 -7.33
C PRO A 125 -2.27 18.73 -8.09
N THR A 126 -2.51 19.91 -7.49
CA THR A 126 -2.30 21.19 -8.16
C THR A 126 -0.81 21.55 -8.15
N ALA A 127 -0.13 21.38 -7.02
CA ALA A 127 1.32 21.55 -6.94
C ALA A 127 2.05 20.55 -7.86
N THR A 128 1.58 19.31 -7.89
CA THR A 128 2.09 18.25 -8.78
C THR A 128 1.94 18.62 -10.26
N LEU A 129 0.75 19.12 -10.65
CA LEU A 129 0.51 19.60 -12.01
C LEU A 129 1.45 20.75 -12.39
N TYR A 130 1.62 21.74 -11.51
CA TYR A 130 2.45 22.92 -11.80
C TYR A 130 3.94 22.60 -11.81
N ALA A 131 4.40 21.61 -11.04
CA ALA A 131 5.78 21.14 -11.02
C ALA A 131 6.13 20.21 -12.20
N SER A 132 5.14 19.62 -12.86
CA SER A 132 5.36 18.65 -13.95
C SER A 132 5.89 19.34 -15.21
N PRO A 133 7.04 18.89 -15.76
CA PRO A 133 7.71 19.57 -16.89
C PRO A 133 6.91 19.50 -18.20
N ASP A 134 6.08 18.49 -18.35
CA ASP A 134 5.18 18.26 -19.49
C ASP A 134 3.73 18.68 -19.18
N GLN A 135 3.49 19.24 -17.99
CA GLN A 135 2.14 19.53 -17.46
C GLN A 135 1.18 18.34 -17.55
N SER A 136 1.72 17.11 -17.59
CA SER A 136 0.89 15.92 -17.61
C SER A 136 0.06 15.89 -16.34
N ALA A 137 -1.26 15.96 -16.49
CA ALA A 137 -2.17 15.83 -15.38
C ALA A 137 -2.04 14.40 -14.82
N TRP A 138 -1.83 14.27 -13.52
CA TRP A 138 -1.69 12.97 -12.85
C TRP A 138 -3.04 12.25 -12.65
N VAL A 139 -4.03 12.64 -13.46
CA VAL A 139 -5.17 11.84 -13.85
C VAL A 139 -4.93 11.39 -15.29
N ALA A 140 -4.38 10.20 -15.45
CA ALA A 140 -3.93 9.70 -16.75
C ALA A 140 -4.47 8.30 -17.01
N ALA A 141 -5.09 8.10 -18.17
CA ALA A 141 -5.37 6.77 -18.68
C ALA A 141 -4.08 6.19 -19.28
N ILE A 142 -3.58 5.11 -18.69
CA ILE A 142 -2.37 4.43 -19.13
C ILE A 142 -2.80 3.14 -19.85
N ASN A 143 -2.42 2.98 -21.11
CA ASN A 143 -2.65 1.72 -21.85
C ASN A 143 -1.68 0.62 -21.38
N PRO A 144 -2.04 -0.67 -21.53
CA PRO A 144 -1.15 -1.79 -21.23
C PRO A 144 0.24 -1.64 -21.86
N GLY A 145 1.28 -1.86 -21.07
CA GLY A 145 2.68 -1.77 -21.51
C GLY A 145 3.26 -0.35 -21.56
N ASN A 146 2.44 0.69 -21.40
CA ASN A 146 2.90 2.08 -21.31
C ASN A 146 3.24 2.46 -19.86
N ALA A 147 4.02 3.52 -19.72
CA ALA A 147 4.34 4.14 -18.45
C ALA A 147 4.31 5.66 -18.54
N ILE A 148 4.04 6.29 -17.40
CA ILE A 148 4.23 7.72 -17.17
C ILE A 148 5.32 7.91 -16.11
N GLN A 149 5.96 9.07 -16.11
CA GLN A 149 6.99 9.41 -15.14
C GLN A 149 6.94 10.90 -14.82
N GLY A 150 7.15 11.25 -13.55
CA GLY A 150 7.30 12.64 -13.14
C GLY A 150 7.35 12.83 -11.62
N PRO A 151 7.17 14.07 -11.15
CA PRO A 151 7.14 14.42 -9.73
C PRO A 151 5.75 14.33 -9.09
N ILE A 152 5.62 13.72 -7.91
CA ILE A 152 4.47 13.91 -7.00
C ILE A 152 4.88 14.81 -5.84
N LEU A 153 4.08 15.84 -5.57
CA LEU A 153 4.34 16.84 -4.54
C LEU A 153 3.42 16.59 -3.34
N PHE A 154 3.97 16.76 -2.15
CA PHE A 154 3.27 16.63 -0.86
C PHE A 154 3.53 17.89 -0.02
N ASP A 155 2.49 18.60 0.40
CA ASP A 155 2.59 19.69 1.36
C ASP A 155 2.70 19.10 2.77
N VAL A 156 3.82 19.33 3.43
CA VAL A 156 4.14 18.77 4.74
C VAL A 156 4.67 19.86 5.68
N PRO A 157 4.59 19.68 7.01
CA PRO A 157 5.24 20.59 7.95
C PRO A 157 6.74 20.75 7.64
N ALA A 158 7.27 21.96 7.83
CA ALA A 158 8.70 22.21 7.65
C ALA A 158 9.54 21.27 8.54
N GLY A 159 10.64 20.74 7.99
CA GLY A 159 11.50 19.77 8.69
C GLY A 159 10.95 18.33 8.72
N THR A 160 9.87 18.05 7.98
CA THR A 160 9.39 16.67 7.83
C THR A 160 10.44 15.80 7.13
N GLN A 161 10.74 14.65 7.73
CA GLN A 161 11.63 13.65 7.14
C GLN A 161 10.80 12.54 6.47
N ALA A 162 10.75 12.56 5.15
CA ALA A 162 10.11 11.50 4.36
C ALA A 162 10.83 10.15 4.56
N ALA A 163 10.08 9.09 4.81
CA ALA A 163 10.62 7.74 5.02
C ALA A 163 10.22 6.78 3.90
N SER A 164 8.95 6.83 3.48
CA SER A 164 8.39 5.93 2.47
C SER A 164 7.20 6.57 1.76
N ILE A 165 6.73 5.92 0.69
CA ILE A 165 5.40 6.16 0.13
C ILE A 165 4.52 4.92 0.29
N GLN A 166 3.21 5.14 0.39
CA GLN A 166 2.20 4.12 0.23
C GLN A 166 1.53 4.27 -1.14
N VAL A 167 1.58 3.23 -1.96
CA VAL A 167 1.01 3.19 -3.31
C VAL A 167 -0.14 2.20 -3.38
N SER A 168 -1.22 2.57 -4.07
CA SER A 168 -2.47 1.80 -4.15
C SER A 168 -2.92 1.68 -5.61
N ASP A 169 -3.65 0.62 -5.96
CA ASP A 169 -4.22 0.47 -7.31
C ASP A 169 -5.42 1.41 -7.52
N ASN A 170 -6.21 1.60 -6.46
CA ASN A 170 -7.38 2.46 -6.42
C ASN A 170 -7.71 2.88 -4.98
N ALA A 171 -8.71 3.77 -4.83
CA ALA A 171 -9.13 4.34 -3.54
C ALA A 171 -9.59 3.33 -2.47
N PHE A 172 -9.90 2.08 -2.85
CA PHE A 172 -10.39 1.04 -1.94
C PHE A 172 -9.37 -0.08 -1.69
N SER A 173 -8.26 -0.08 -2.42
CA SER A 173 -7.24 -1.12 -2.32
C SER A 173 -6.34 -0.91 -1.10
N LYS A 174 -5.85 -2.01 -0.51
CA LYS A 174 -4.77 -1.94 0.47
C LYS A 174 -3.47 -1.56 -0.25
N GLY A 175 -2.88 -0.43 0.14
CA GLY A 175 -1.63 0.01 -0.44
C GLY A 175 -0.41 -0.83 -0.04
N GLN A 176 0.65 -0.75 -0.85
CA GLN A 176 1.99 -1.28 -0.58
C GLN A 176 2.95 -0.14 -0.23
N THR A 177 3.98 -0.45 0.54
CA THR A 177 4.99 0.54 0.98
C THR A 177 6.26 0.42 0.16
N ILE A 178 6.85 1.56 -0.23
CA ILE A 178 8.16 1.65 -0.89
C ILE A 178 9.02 2.65 -0.11
N THR A 179 10.23 2.27 0.32
CA THR A 179 11.16 3.15 1.06
C THR A 179 11.81 4.17 0.13
N LEU A 180 12.10 5.36 0.68
CA LEU A 180 12.75 6.45 -0.04
C LEU A 180 14.27 6.54 0.23
N HIS A 181 14.81 5.56 0.95
CA HIS A 181 16.22 5.41 1.31
C HIS A 181 16.64 3.95 1.23
#